data_AF-A0A0F5RB03-F1
#
_entry.id   AF-A0A0F5RB03-F1
#
_cell.length_a   1.000
_cell.length_b   1.000
_cell.length_c   1.000
_cell.angle_alpha   90.00
_cell.angle_beta   90.00
_cell.angle_gamma   90.00
#
_symmetry.space_group_name_H-M   'P 1'
#
loop_
_entity.id
_entity.type
_entity.pdbx_description
1 polymer ?
#
loop_
_entity_poly.entity_id
_entity_poly.type
_entity_poly.pdbx_seq_one_letter_code
_entity_poly.pdbx_strand_id
1 'polypeptide(L)'
;MSSHELNEWEAWATRVLWLHEGRPGFLGSAREWTGGLPLSVWQGTVDASRYALLPAESMLQVRPEGNCRRVRIISAESPGPEFEAMEPTLEDAYFIRSRR
;
A
#
# COMPACT_ATOMS: atom_id res chain seq x y z
N MET A 1 0.30 15.76 -9.65
CA MET A 1 -1.04 16.00 -9.07
C MET A 1 -1.06 15.39 -7.68
N SER A 2 -1.61 16.13 -6.72
CA SER A 2 -1.28 16.08 -5.30
C SER A 2 -1.84 14.84 -4.58
N SER A 3 -0.96 14.00 -4.04
CA SER A 3 -1.28 12.91 -3.08
C SER A 3 -2.01 13.42 -1.82
N HIS A 4 -1.99 14.72 -1.56
CA HIS A 4 -2.71 15.36 -0.45
C HIS A 4 -4.24 15.37 -0.60
N GLU A 5 -4.80 15.36 -1.82
CA GLU A 5 -6.26 15.35 -1.97
C GLU A 5 -6.87 13.97 -1.72
N LEU A 6 -6.14 12.87 -1.95
CA LEU A 6 -6.68 11.52 -1.80
C LEU A 6 -7.07 11.19 -0.35
N ASN A 7 -6.34 11.76 0.62
CA ASN A 7 -6.48 11.47 2.04
C ASN A 7 -7.76 12.07 2.66
N GLU A 8 -8.34 13.11 2.05
CA GLU A 8 -9.59 13.72 2.53
C GLU A 8 -10.85 12.96 2.08
N TRP A 9 -10.76 12.18 1.00
CA TRP A 9 -11.89 11.42 0.45
C TRP A 9 -12.11 10.09 1.17
N GLU A 10 -11.06 9.53 1.79
CA GLU A 10 -11.16 8.31 2.59
C GLU A 10 -12.13 8.48 3.77
N ALA A 11 -12.26 9.71 4.30
CA ALA A 11 -13.16 10.01 5.41
C ALA A 11 -14.65 10.10 5.02
N TRP A 12 -14.99 10.21 3.73
CA TRP A 12 -16.37 10.46 3.27
C TRP A 12 -16.86 9.55 2.12
N ALA A 13 -15.97 8.83 1.44
CA ALA A 13 -16.33 8.03 0.28
C ALA A 13 -16.92 6.67 0.69
N THR A 14 -18.24 6.51 0.50
CA THR A 14 -18.93 5.22 0.72
C THR A 14 -18.70 4.24 -0.44
N ARG A 15 -18.24 4.74 -1.61
CA ARG A 15 -18.05 3.96 -2.84
C ARG A 15 -16.81 4.46 -3.61
N VAL A 16 -16.08 3.52 -4.17
CA VAL A 16 -14.89 3.67 -5.03
C VAL A 16 -15.30 3.34 -6.46
N LEU A 17 -15.11 4.28 -7.38
CA LEU A 17 -15.23 4.06 -8.82
C LEU A 17 -13.83 4.06 -9.44
N TRP A 18 -13.45 2.94 -10.03
CA TRP A 18 -12.19 2.77 -10.75
C TRP A 18 -12.45 2.87 -12.25
N LEU A 19 -11.74 3.78 -12.93
CA LEU A 19 -11.76 3.91 -14.39
C LEU A 19 -10.39 3.48 -14.93
N HIS A 20 -10.37 2.47 -15.78
CA HIS A 20 -9.18 2.04 -16.52
C HIS A 20 -9.43 2.26 -18.01
N GLU A 21 -8.56 3.03 -18.67
CA GLU A 21 -8.68 3.37 -20.11
C GLU A 21 -10.04 3.95 -20.51
N GLY A 22 -10.64 4.77 -19.64
CA GLY A 22 -11.95 5.39 -19.89
C GLY A 22 -13.15 4.45 -19.71
N ARG A 23 -12.95 3.23 -19.18
CA ARG A 23 -14.02 2.29 -18.84
C ARG A 23 -14.09 2.03 -17.34
N PRO A 24 -15.28 1.93 -16.73
CA PRO A 24 -15.40 1.55 -15.33
C PRO A 24 -14.94 0.11 -15.15
N GLY A 25 -13.79 -0.06 -14.48
CA GLY A 25 -13.20 -1.36 -14.15
C GLY A 25 -13.63 -1.89 -12.78
N PHE A 26 -14.14 -1.03 -11.89
CA PHE A 26 -14.71 -1.41 -10.60
C PHE A 26 -15.63 -0.32 -10.04
N LEU A 27 -16.74 -0.71 -9.41
CA LEU A 27 -17.59 0.17 -8.61
C LEU A 27 -18.03 -0.62 -7.37
N GLY A 28 -17.59 -0.21 -6.19
CA GLY A 28 -17.88 -0.92 -4.94
C GLY A 28 -17.46 -0.12 -3.72
N SER A 29 -17.60 -0.66 -2.51
CA SER A 29 -17.12 -0.02 -1.28
C SER A 29 -15.59 -0.07 -1.16
N ALA A 30 -15.02 0.78 -0.29
CA ALA A 30 -13.59 0.75 0.03
C ALA A 30 -13.13 -0.63 0.51
N ARG A 31 -13.94 -1.30 1.34
CA ARG A 31 -13.68 -2.65 1.85
C ARG A 31 -13.65 -3.71 0.74
N GLU A 32 -14.51 -3.59 -0.26
CA GLU A 32 -14.50 -4.50 -1.41
C GLU A 32 -13.29 -4.26 -2.32
N TRP A 33 -12.83 -3.01 -2.42
CA TRP A 33 -11.66 -2.63 -3.20
C TRP A 33 -10.35 -3.14 -2.60
N THR A 34 -10.19 -2.98 -1.29
CA THR A 34 -9.01 -3.41 -0.51
C THR A 34 -9.02 -4.92 -0.21
N GLY A 35 -10.13 -5.61 -0.46
CA GLY A 35 -10.26 -7.06 -0.33
C GLY A 35 -9.74 -7.84 -1.54
N GLY A 36 -9.35 -9.09 -1.30
CA GLY A 36 -8.97 -10.04 -2.37
C GLY A 36 -7.72 -9.63 -3.16
N LEU A 37 -6.83 -8.85 -2.56
CA LEU A 37 -5.59 -8.43 -3.18
C LEU A 37 -4.60 -9.61 -3.27
N PRO A 38 -3.85 -9.74 -4.38
CA PRO A 38 -2.85 -10.81 -4.54
C PRO A 38 -1.61 -10.62 -3.66
N LEU A 39 -1.42 -9.43 -3.08
CA LEU A 39 -0.31 -9.06 -2.20
C LEU A 39 -0.86 -8.43 -0.93
N SER A 40 -0.14 -8.60 0.18
CA SER A 40 -0.43 -7.96 1.45
C SER A 40 0.48 -6.76 1.68
N VAL A 41 0.02 -5.80 2.47
CA VAL A 41 0.83 -4.66 2.91
C VAL A 41 1.45 -5.01 4.25
N TRP A 42 2.75 -4.78 4.36
CA TRP A 42 3.54 -5.04 5.56
C TRP A 42 4.21 -3.76 6.01
N GLN A 43 4.34 -3.59 7.33
CA GLN A 43 5.04 -2.46 7.91
C GLN A 43 6.02 -2.94 8.97
N GLY A 44 7.24 -2.40 8.95
CA GLY A 44 8.25 -2.73 9.94
C GLY A 44 9.25 -1.60 10.12
N THR A 45 9.97 -1.63 11.24
CA THR A 45 11.08 -0.70 11.50
C THR A 45 12.39 -1.46 11.36
N VAL A 46 13.23 -1.03 10.41
CA VAL A 46 14.47 -1.70 10.03
C VAL A 46 15.67 -0.77 10.16
N ASP A 47 16.84 -1.32 10.47
CA ASP A 47 18.10 -0.59 10.38
C ASP A 47 18.58 -0.44 8.92
N ALA A 48 19.72 0.23 8.72
CA ALA A 48 20.29 0.46 7.38
C ALA A 48 20.72 -0.83 6.67
N SER A 49 21.29 -1.80 7.40
CA SER A 49 21.72 -3.08 6.84
C SER A 49 20.54 -3.90 6.35
N ARG A 50 19.46 -3.95 7.14
CA ARG A 50 18.26 -4.69 6.80
C ARG A 50 17.48 -4.00 5.67
N TYR A 51 17.39 -2.68 5.71
CA TYR A 51 16.78 -1.89 4.63
C TYR A 51 17.42 -2.15 3.26
N ALA A 52 18.75 -2.28 3.19
CA ALA A 52 19.47 -2.54 1.95
C ALA A 52 19.16 -3.91 1.31
N LEU A 53 18.58 -4.84 2.09
CA LEU A 53 18.18 -6.18 1.62
C LEU A 53 16.73 -6.23 1.14
N LEU A 54 15.95 -5.17 1.34
CA LEU A 54 14.55 -5.14 0.94
C LEU A 54 14.41 -4.85 -0.57
N PRO A 55 13.49 -5.51 -1.28
CA PRO A 55 13.26 -5.28 -2.70
C PRO A 55 12.65 -3.89 -2.92
N ALA A 56 13.42 -2.99 -3.54
CA ALA A 56 13.05 -1.59 -3.73
C ALA A 56 11.77 -1.43 -4.56
N GLU A 57 11.56 -2.32 -5.53
CA GLU A 57 10.37 -2.36 -6.35
C GLU A 57 9.12 -2.62 -5.52
N SER A 58 9.19 -3.32 -4.40
CA SER A 58 8.02 -3.65 -3.58
C SER A 58 7.70 -2.59 -2.53
N MET A 59 8.52 -1.55 -2.43
CA MET A 59 8.44 -0.56 -1.36
C MET A 59 7.38 0.49 -1.66
N LEU A 60 6.47 0.71 -0.72
CA LEU A 60 5.41 1.71 -0.83
C LEU A 60 5.85 3.04 -0.20
N GLN A 61 6.46 2.98 0.97
CA GLN A 61 6.85 4.18 1.72
C GLN A 61 8.02 3.89 2.65
N VAL A 62 8.91 4.87 2.80
CA VAL A 62 10.04 4.84 3.75
C VAL A 62 10.03 6.14 4.52
N ARG A 63 10.06 6.05 5.86
CA ARG A 63 10.19 7.20 6.75
C ARG A 63 11.39 7.00 7.67
N PRO A 64 12.31 7.97 7.78
CA PRO A 64 13.39 7.90 8.75
C PRO A 64 12.83 8.01 10.19
N GLU A 65 13.34 7.20 11.10
CA GLU A 65 12.94 7.17 12.51
C GLU A 65 14.20 6.97 13.38
N GLY A 66 14.87 8.07 13.69
CA GLY A 66 16.18 8.06 14.35
C GLY A 66 17.23 7.35 13.50
N ASN A 67 17.86 6.30 14.06
CA ASN A 67 18.84 5.45 13.36
C ASN A 67 18.18 4.35 12.51
N CYS A 68 16.86 4.20 12.60
CA CYS A 68 16.10 3.21 11.85
C CYS A 68 15.26 3.87 10.76
N ARG A 69 14.59 3.04 9.97
CA ARG A 69 13.62 3.44 8.95
C ARG A 69 12.36 2.63 9.15
N ARG A 70 11.23 3.32 9.24
CA ARG A 70 9.92 2.70 9.15
C ARG A 70 9.56 2.52 7.69
N VAL A 71 9.33 1.28 7.28
CA VAL A 71 9.11 0.88 5.89
C VAL A 71 7.73 0.26 5.75
N ARG A 72 6.96 0.70 4.75
CA ARG A 72 5.79 -0.02 4.22
C ARG A 72 6.17 -0.67 2.89
N ILE A 73 5.82 -1.94 2.73
CA ILE A 73 6.20 -2.78 1.59
C ILE A 73 5.02 -3.71 1.23
N ILE A 74 4.86 -4.01 -0.06
CA ILE A 74 3.90 -5.02 -0.54
C ILE A 74 4.59 -6.35 -0.80
N SER A 75 4.07 -7.43 -0.24
CA SER A 75 4.63 -8.77 -0.43
C SER A 75 3.55 -9.84 -0.23
N ALA A 76 3.70 -10.97 -0.90
CA ALA A 76 2.82 -12.12 -0.72
C ALA A 76 2.99 -12.74 0.69
N GLU A 77 4.23 -12.75 1.20
CA GLU A 77 4.60 -13.28 2.50
C GLU A 77 5.27 -12.21 3.37
N SER A 78 5.34 -12.42 4.68
CA SER A 78 6.01 -11.49 5.58
C SER A 78 7.50 -11.34 5.20
N PRO A 79 8.00 -10.11 4.99
CA PRO A 79 9.41 -9.88 4.65
C PRO A 79 10.37 -10.22 5.80
N GLY A 80 9.88 -10.31 7.04
CA GLY A 80 10.69 -10.61 8.22
C GLY A 80 9.94 -10.48 9.54
N PRO A 81 10.55 -10.91 10.65
CA PRO A 81 9.94 -10.87 12.00
C PRO A 81 9.65 -9.45 12.49
N GLU A 82 10.31 -8.44 11.94
CA GLU A 82 10.11 -7.03 12.25
C GLU A 82 8.88 -6.41 11.56
N PHE A 83 8.23 -7.17 10.68
CA PHE A 83 7.08 -6.72 9.91
C PHE A 83 5.76 -7.27 10.47
N GLU A 84 4.80 -6.36 10.59
CA GLU A 84 3.40 -6.67 10.89
C GLU A 84 2.52 -6.46 9.64
N ALA A 85 1.48 -7.28 9.51
CA ALA A 85 0.50 -7.12 8.45
C ALA A 85 -0.34 -5.86 8.72
N MET A 86 -0.52 -5.04 7.70
CA MET A 86 -1.32 -3.82 7.76
C MET A 86 -2.58 -3.98 6.92
N GLU A 87 -3.66 -3.33 7.35
CA GLU A 87 -4.81 -3.14 6.47
C GLU A 87 -4.40 -2.28 5.26
N PRO A 88 -4.63 -2.75 4.02
CA PRO A 88 -4.34 -1.97 2.83
C PRO A 88 -5.25 -0.75 2.74
N THR A 89 -4.68 0.39 2.37
CA THR A 89 -5.46 1.59 2.01
C THR A 89 -5.99 1.48 0.58
N LEU A 90 -6.84 2.43 0.17
CA LEU A 90 -7.26 2.55 -1.23
C LEU A 90 -6.08 2.74 -2.20
N GLU A 91 -5.07 3.50 -1.77
CA GLU A 91 -3.84 3.75 -2.54
C GLU A 91 -3.01 2.46 -2.67
N ASP A 92 -2.88 1.70 -1.58
CA ASP A 92 -2.16 0.42 -1.60
C ASP A 92 -2.83 -0.56 -2.57
N ALA A 93 -4.17 -0.66 -2.51
CA ALA A 93 -4.96 -1.51 -3.40
C ALA A 93 -4.86 -1.09 -4.87
N TYR A 94 -4.88 0.23 -5.14
CA TYR A 94 -4.61 0.79 -6.47
C TYR A 94 -3.25 0.32 -6.98
N PHE A 95 -2.21 0.46 -6.16
CA PHE A 95 -0.83 0.21 -6.56
C PHE A 95 -0.55 -1.27 -6.80
N ILE A 96 -1.15 -2.15 -6.00
CA ILE A 96 -1.08 -3.60 -6.20
C ILE A 96 -1.78 -4.01 -7.50
N ARG A 97 -2.93 -3.41 -7.83
CA ARG A 97 -3.71 -3.76 -9.02
C ARG A 97 -3.15 -3.16 -10.32
N SER A 98 -2.49 -2.00 -10.26
CA SER A 98 -1.92 -1.31 -11.43
C SER A 98 -0.58 -1.89 -11.93
N ARG A 99 0.03 -2.79 -11.17
CA ARG A 99 1.28 -3.49 -11.52
C ARG A 99 1.08 -4.78 -12.32
N ARG A 100 -0.15 -5.07 -12.74
CA ARG A 100 -0.47 -6.20 -13.64
C ARG A 100 -0.40 -5.80 -15.10
#